data_AF-W1PKD7-F1
#
_entry.id   AF-W1PKD7-F1
#
_cell.length_a   1.000
_cell.length_b   1.000
_cell.length_c   1.000
_cell.angle_alpha   90.00
_cell.angle_beta   90.00
_cell.angle_gamma   90.00
#
_symmetry.space_group_name_H-M   'P 1'
#
loop_
_entity.id
_entity.type
_entity.pdbx_description
1 polymer ?
#
loop_
_entity_poly.entity_id
_entity_poly.type
_entity_poly.pdbx_seq_one_letter_code
_entity_poly.pdbx_strand_id
1 'polypeptide(L)'
;MGLTGSPSDRDRWYKSFLPDTVTASESDSRMLYASSEVIDGFAAILTPAKVESMMTKEGFLHAYPDELLALQTTHSPRFLGLSPKHGIWPNTRFGKGTIIGVLDTGIWPEHPSLNDIGMSQPPKKWKGWCVDAGPDFNSSHCNKKLIGAQVFTKGALAAKANVSDSPRDDEGHGTHTATTAAGQFCSWGGVVQQHQGHGVRHSPPCAPCNLQGVL
;
A
#
# COMPACT_ATOMS: atom_id res chain seq x y z
N MET A 1 2.05 4.73 29.65
CA MET A 1 1.12 5.87 29.74
C MET A 1 0.87 6.33 28.33
N GLY A 2 -0.36 6.16 27.81
CA GLY A 2 -0.70 6.63 26.46
C GLY A 2 -0.78 8.15 26.44
N LEU A 3 -0.22 8.78 25.42
CA LEU A 3 -0.27 10.22 25.27
C LEU A 3 -1.67 10.64 24.83
N THR A 4 -2.45 11.18 25.77
CA THR A 4 -3.78 11.75 25.51
C THR A 4 -3.70 13.19 24.96
N GLY A 5 -2.61 13.54 24.26
CA GLY A 5 -2.35 14.87 23.71
C GLY A 5 -2.97 15.09 22.33
N SER A 6 -3.09 16.35 21.91
CA SER A 6 -3.51 16.68 20.54
C SER A 6 -2.50 16.15 19.51
N PRO A 7 -2.87 15.97 18.22
CA PRO A 7 -1.92 15.54 17.19
C PRO A 7 -0.65 16.40 17.14
N SER A 8 -0.76 17.72 17.37
CA SER A 8 0.37 18.64 17.44
C SER A 8 1.25 18.43 18.68
N ASP A 9 0.68 18.03 19.81
CA ASP A 9 1.47 17.73 21.02
C ASP A 9 2.26 16.44 20.85
N ARG A 10 1.66 15.45 20.18
CA ARG A 10 2.33 14.18 19.88
C ARG A 10 3.44 14.34 18.85
N ASP A 11 3.23 15.14 17.81
CA ASP A 11 4.30 15.50 16.86
C ASP A 11 5.47 16.18 17.58
N ARG A 12 5.19 17.15 18.46
CA ARG A 12 6.22 17.82 19.28
C ARG A 12 6.93 16.83 20.20
N TRP A 13 6.20 15.88 20.78
CA TRP A 13 6.78 14.84 21.64
C TRP A 13 7.71 13.92 20.84
N TYR A 14 7.30 13.41 19.68
CA TYR A 14 8.18 12.63 18.80
C TYR A 14 9.43 13.42 18.41
N LYS A 15 9.28 14.70 18.07
CA LYS A 15 10.42 15.57 17.73
C LYS A 15 11.39 15.75 18.90
N SER A 16 10.92 15.70 20.15
CA SER A 16 11.80 15.74 21.32
C SER A 16 12.72 14.52 21.44
N PHE A 17 12.48 13.43 20.71
CA PHE A 17 13.43 12.31 20.64
C PHE A 17 14.60 12.59 19.69
N LEU A 18 14.45 13.52 18.74
CA LEU A 18 15.51 13.92 17.83
C LEU A 18 16.56 14.81 18.54
N PRO A 19 17.82 14.87 18.07
CA PRO A 19 18.86 15.67 18.70
C PRO A 19 18.60 17.19 18.60
N ASP A 20 18.95 17.96 19.64
CA ASP A 20 18.69 19.40 19.77
C ASP A 20 19.55 20.31 18.87
N THR A 21 20.66 19.80 18.32
CA THR A 21 21.62 20.58 17.51
C THR A 21 21.13 20.88 16.09
N VAL A 22 19.82 20.87 15.90
CA VAL A 22 19.17 20.69 14.61
C VAL A 22 18.07 21.74 14.56
N THR A 23 18.12 22.62 13.57
CA THR A 23 17.05 23.61 13.36
C THR A 23 15.72 22.88 13.16
N ALA A 24 14.59 23.52 13.48
CA ALA A 24 13.26 22.91 13.31
C ALA A 24 13.07 22.34 11.88
N SER A 25 13.59 23.02 10.86
CA SER A 25 13.60 22.57 9.46
C SER A 25 14.42 21.30 9.22
N GLU A 26 15.53 21.09 9.93
CA GLU A 26 16.30 19.85 9.83
C GLU A 26 15.69 18.71 10.67
N SER A 27 14.92 19.03 11.72
CA SER A 27 14.18 18.02 12.49
C SER A 27 13.03 17.45 11.66
N ASP A 28 12.33 18.32 10.93
CA ASP A 28 11.27 17.97 9.98
C ASP A 28 11.80 17.17 8.79
N SER A 29 13.05 17.40 8.37
CA SER A 29 13.65 16.64 7.27
C SER A 29 14.15 15.24 7.68
N ARG A 30 14.38 15.00 8.97
CA ARG A 30 14.82 13.69 9.48
C ARG A 30 13.67 12.77 9.82
N MET A 31 12.53 13.30 10.27
CA MET A 31 11.36 12.48 10.56
C MET A 31 10.59 12.18 9.26
N LEU A 32 10.60 10.93 8.84
CA LEU A 32 10.00 10.51 7.57
C LEU A 32 8.49 10.28 7.75
N TYR A 33 8.12 9.55 8.81
CA TYR A 33 6.75 9.20 9.13
C TYR A 33 6.54 9.25 10.64
N ALA A 34 5.33 9.62 11.05
CA ALA A 34 4.88 9.53 12.43
C ALA A 34 3.54 8.79 12.44
N SER A 35 3.38 7.84 13.36
CA SER A 35 2.16 7.06 13.54
C SER A 35 1.71 7.14 14.98
N SER A 36 0.43 6.92 15.15
CA SER A 36 -0.24 6.91 16.45
C SER A 36 -1.54 6.14 16.47
N GLU A 37 -1.89 5.57 15.32
CA GLU A 37 -3.12 4.80 15.15
C GLU A 37 -2.86 3.33 15.50
N VAL A 38 -1.73 2.79 15.01
CA VAL A 38 -1.36 1.39 15.18
C VAL A 38 -0.21 1.22 16.17
N ILE A 39 0.74 2.15 16.14
CA ILE A 39 1.91 2.20 17.01
C ILE A 39 2.14 3.67 17.36
N ASP A 40 2.38 3.97 18.63
CA ASP A 40 2.91 5.27 19.03
C ASP A 40 4.41 5.32 18.71
N GLY A 41 4.77 5.88 17.55
CA GLY A 41 6.16 5.95 17.11
C GLY A 41 6.36 6.69 15.80
N PHE A 42 7.61 6.74 15.34
CA PHE A 42 8.01 7.45 14.13
C PHE A 42 9.17 6.72 13.43
N ALA A 43 9.31 6.94 12.13
CA ALA A 43 10.45 6.54 11.32
C ALA A 43 11.31 7.78 11.06
N ALA A 44 12.63 7.68 11.25
CA ALA A 44 13.54 8.81 11.08
C ALA A 44 14.93 8.39 10.59
N ILE A 45 15.62 9.33 9.92
CA ILE A 45 17.01 9.19 9.52
C ILE A 45 17.92 9.54 10.70
N LEU A 46 18.52 8.51 11.31
CA LEU A 46 19.42 8.66 12.46
C LEU A 46 20.70 7.84 12.24
N THR A 47 21.81 8.34 12.80
CA THR A 47 23.04 7.56 12.90
C THR A 47 22.96 6.63 14.12
N PRO A 48 23.71 5.51 14.17
CA PRO A 48 23.74 4.63 15.33
C PRO A 48 24.01 5.37 16.66
N ALA A 49 24.97 6.30 16.67
CA ALA A 49 25.26 7.13 17.84
C ALA A 49 24.08 8.02 18.29
N LYS A 50 23.24 8.49 17.35
CA LYS A 50 22.02 9.24 17.68
C LYS A 50 20.94 8.34 18.26
N VAL A 51 20.86 7.08 17.79
CA VAL A 51 19.95 6.08 18.38
C VAL A 51 20.38 5.73 19.80
N GLU A 52 21.68 5.55 20.05
CA GLU A 52 22.21 5.31 21.41
C GLU A 52 21.85 6.45 22.38
N SER A 53 21.99 7.71 21.93
CA SER A 53 21.54 8.86 22.74
C SER A 53 20.03 8.83 22.99
N MET A 54 19.24 8.48 21.98
CA MET A 54 17.77 8.39 22.08
C MET A 54 17.30 7.29 23.04
N MET A 55 18.05 6.19 23.18
CA MET A 55 17.74 5.09 24.11
C MET A 55 17.70 5.54 25.58
N THR A 56 18.33 6.66 25.91
CA THR A 56 18.36 7.22 27.27
C THR A 56 17.12 8.07 27.60
N LYS A 57 16.29 8.41 26.59
CA LYS A 57 15.13 9.29 26.78
C LYS A 57 13.95 8.52 27.38
N GLU A 58 13.29 9.14 28.34
CA GLU A 58 12.06 8.59 28.91
C GLU A 58 10.99 8.40 27.82
N GLY A 59 10.39 7.22 27.77
CA GLY A 59 9.42 6.84 26.76
C GLY A 59 9.99 6.11 25.54
N PHE A 60 11.32 5.99 25.42
CA PHE A 60 11.92 5.08 24.43
C PHE A 60 11.64 3.62 24.80
N LEU A 61 11.23 2.80 23.83
CA LEU A 61 10.99 1.37 24.00
C LEU A 61 11.97 0.55 23.17
N HIS A 62 11.91 0.68 21.85
CA HIS A 62 12.78 -0.02 20.89
C HIS A 62 12.99 0.81 19.63
N ALA A 63 14.09 0.53 18.93
CA ALA A 63 14.36 1.01 17.58
C ALA A 63 14.84 -0.16 16.72
N TYR A 64 14.39 -0.19 15.47
CA TYR A 64 14.78 -1.19 14.48
C TYR A 64 15.33 -0.47 13.25
N PRO A 65 16.40 -0.98 12.61
CA PRO A 65 16.84 -0.46 11.32
C PRO A 65 15.73 -0.68 10.28
N ASP A 66 15.53 0.30 9.41
CA ASP A 66 14.64 0.16 8.26
C ASP A 66 15.33 -0.68 7.18
N GLU A 67 14.65 -1.68 6.64
CA GLU A 67 15.20 -2.64 5.69
C GLU A 67 14.32 -2.72 4.44
N LEU A 68 14.93 -2.68 3.25
CA LEU A 68 14.24 -2.92 1.99
C LEU A 68 13.92 -4.41 1.86
N LEU A 69 12.62 -4.72 1.82
CA LEU A 69 12.15 -6.09 1.64
C LEU A 69 12.06 -6.46 0.16
N ALA A 70 12.45 -7.69 -0.17
CA ALA A 70 12.28 -8.24 -1.51
C ALA A 70 10.83 -8.67 -1.75
N LEU A 71 10.36 -8.49 -2.98
CA LEU A 71 9.04 -8.97 -3.40
C LEU A 71 8.97 -10.48 -3.29
N GLN A 72 7.90 -10.99 -2.69
CA GLN A 72 7.67 -12.41 -2.51
C GLN A 72 6.28 -12.80 -3.01
N THR A 73 6.18 -13.15 -4.29
CA THR A 73 5.09 -14.00 -4.77
C THR A 73 5.63 -15.06 -5.74
N THR A 74 5.45 -16.34 -5.42
CA THR A 74 5.91 -17.44 -6.28
C THR A 74 4.78 -18.22 -6.94
N HIS A 75 3.51 -18.07 -6.50
CA HIS A 75 2.39 -18.85 -7.05
C HIS A 75 1.01 -18.17 -6.97
N SER A 76 0.17 -18.41 -7.98
CA SER A 76 -1.20 -17.89 -8.13
C SER A 76 -2.28 -18.84 -7.58
N PRO A 77 -3.46 -18.34 -7.17
CA PRO A 77 -4.50 -19.14 -6.52
C PRO A 77 -5.33 -19.91 -7.56
N ARG A 78 -4.80 -21.03 -8.07
CA ARG A 78 -5.60 -22.00 -8.85
C ARG A 78 -6.04 -23.24 -8.05
N PHE A 79 -5.87 -23.21 -6.73
CA PHE A 79 -5.99 -24.40 -5.87
C PHE A 79 -7.27 -24.48 -5.02
N LEU A 80 -8.04 -23.39 -4.88
CA LEU A 80 -9.07 -23.29 -3.81
C LEU A 80 -10.49 -23.74 -4.17
N GLY A 81 -10.74 -24.31 -5.36
CA GLY A 81 -12.06 -24.87 -5.71
C GLY A 81 -13.24 -23.89 -5.69
N LEU A 82 -12.97 -22.58 -5.82
CA LEU A 82 -13.97 -21.53 -5.74
C LEU A 82 -14.91 -21.54 -6.96
N SER A 83 -16.21 -21.35 -6.73
CA SER A 83 -17.24 -21.35 -7.77
C SER A 83 -18.15 -20.12 -7.67
N PRO A 84 -18.49 -19.47 -8.79
CA PRO A 84 -19.44 -18.36 -8.80
C PRO A 84 -20.89 -18.80 -8.56
N LYS A 85 -21.20 -20.09 -8.71
CA LYS A 85 -22.56 -20.61 -8.56
C LYS A 85 -22.84 -21.16 -7.17
N HIS A 86 -21.83 -21.68 -6.47
CA HIS A 86 -21.99 -22.36 -5.18
C HIS A 86 -20.76 -22.15 -4.29
N GLY A 87 -20.91 -22.34 -2.97
CA GLY A 87 -19.80 -22.24 -2.02
C GLY A 87 -19.62 -20.83 -1.44
N ILE A 88 -18.40 -20.49 -1.03
CA ILE A 88 -18.15 -19.31 -0.19
C ILE A 88 -18.43 -17.96 -0.89
N TRP A 89 -18.25 -17.87 -2.20
CA TRP A 89 -18.48 -16.64 -2.96
C TRP A 89 -19.94 -16.15 -2.91
N PRO A 90 -20.95 -16.92 -3.36
CA PRO A 90 -22.33 -16.47 -3.23
C PRO A 90 -22.73 -16.26 -1.76
N ASN A 91 -22.27 -17.13 -0.85
CA ASN A 91 -22.58 -17.03 0.59
C ASN A 91 -22.06 -15.75 1.25
N THR A 92 -20.92 -15.24 0.79
CA THR A 92 -20.30 -13.98 1.29
C THR A 92 -20.64 -12.77 0.43
N ARG A 93 -21.56 -12.91 -0.53
CA ARG A 93 -21.86 -11.87 -1.55
C ARG A 93 -20.60 -11.39 -2.26
N PHE A 94 -19.72 -12.31 -2.60
CA PHE A 94 -18.42 -12.06 -3.24
C PHE A 94 -17.52 -11.10 -2.44
N GLY A 95 -17.73 -11.05 -1.11
CA GLY A 95 -17.06 -10.14 -0.19
C GLY A 95 -17.43 -8.66 -0.37
N LYS A 96 -18.62 -8.37 -0.92
CA LYS A 96 -19.18 -7.01 -0.97
C LYS A 96 -19.07 -6.30 0.40
N GLY A 97 -18.53 -5.08 0.39
CA GLY A 97 -18.27 -4.26 1.57
C GLY A 97 -16.95 -4.56 2.32
N THR A 98 -16.18 -5.54 1.84
CA THR A 98 -14.83 -5.85 2.32
C THR A 98 -13.81 -5.11 1.48
N ILE A 99 -12.89 -4.41 2.16
CA ILE A 99 -11.81 -3.64 1.54
C ILE A 99 -10.52 -4.44 1.75
N ILE A 100 -9.74 -4.63 0.69
CA ILE A 100 -8.43 -5.29 0.74
C ILE A 100 -7.36 -4.23 0.52
N GLY A 101 -6.43 -4.10 1.48
CA GLY A 101 -5.22 -3.31 1.29
C GLY A 101 -4.09 -4.17 0.74
N VAL A 102 -3.41 -3.71 -0.30
CA VAL A 102 -2.28 -4.42 -0.92
C VAL A 102 -1.04 -3.54 -0.78
N LEU A 103 -0.05 -4.01 -0.01
CA LEU A 103 1.24 -3.33 0.14
C LEU A 103 2.22 -3.97 -0.84
N ASP A 104 2.46 -3.29 -1.95
CA ASP A 104 3.17 -3.84 -3.10
C ASP A 104 3.81 -2.71 -3.96
N THR A 105 4.27 -2.99 -5.17
CA THR A 105 4.97 -2.05 -6.07
C THR A 105 4.09 -0.93 -6.63
N GLY A 106 2.79 -0.94 -6.33
CA GLY A 106 1.82 0.05 -6.80
C GLY A 106 0.63 -0.61 -7.51
N ILE A 107 -0.08 0.18 -8.30
CA ILE A 107 -1.19 -0.29 -9.12
C ILE A 107 -1.20 0.37 -10.52
N TRP A 108 -1.59 -0.38 -11.55
CA TRP A 108 -1.95 0.14 -12.87
C TRP A 108 -3.47 0.37 -12.94
N PRO A 109 -3.97 1.59 -12.66
CA PRO A 109 -5.41 1.84 -12.47
C PRO A 109 -6.26 1.58 -13.71
N GLU A 110 -5.68 1.67 -14.91
CA GLU A 110 -6.37 1.41 -16.18
C GLU A 110 -6.53 -0.08 -16.49
N HIS A 111 -6.05 -0.98 -15.63
CA HIS A 111 -6.15 -2.42 -15.87
C HIS A 111 -7.63 -2.87 -15.88
N PRO A 112 -8.09 -3.66 -16.87
CA PRO A 112 -9.50 -4.03 -17.01
C PRO A 112 -10.14 -4.69 -15.78
N SER A 113 -9.34 -5.41 -14.98
CA SER A 113 -9.79 -6.02 -13.71
C SER A 113 -10.11 -5.01 -12.60
N LEU A 114 -9.74 -3.73 -12.77
CA LEU A 114 -10.06 -2.63 -11.85
C LEU A 114 -11.23 -1.77 -12.33
N ASN A 115 -11.94 -2.20 -13.38
CA ASN A 115 -13.18 -1.57 -13.80
C ASN A 115 -14.25 -1.68 -12.70
N ASP A 116 -15.00 -0.61 -12.49
CA ASP A 116 -15.99 -0.46 -11.43
C ASP A 116 -17.45 -0.63 -11.88
N ILE A 117 -17.68 -1.14 -13.10
CA ILE A 117 -19.01 -1.54 -13.57
C ILE A 117 -19.65 -2.52 -12.58
N GLY A 118 -20.89 -2.23 -12.17
CA GLY A 118 -21.64 -3.04 -11.21
C GLY A 118 -21.22 -2.85 -9.74
N MET A 119 -20.20 -2.03 -9.46
CA MET A 119 -19.76 -1.73 -8.10
C MET A 119 -20.64 -0.67 -7.44
N SER A 120 -21.02 -0.90 -6.18
CA SER A 120 -21.63 0.15 -5.36
C SER A 120 -20.57 1.11 -4.84
N GLN A 121 -21.01 2.27 -4.33
CA GLN A 121 -20.13 3.24 -3.70
C GLN A 121 -19.28 2.61 -2.58
N PRO A 122 -18.06 3.13 -2.33
CA PRO A 122 -17.21 2.69 -1.24
C PRO A 122 -17.96 2.67 0.11
N PRO A 123 -17.65 1.71 1.01
CA PRO A 123 -18.31 1.65 2.32
C PRO A 123 -18.12 2.96 3.10
N LYS A 124 -19.17 3.46 3.78
CA LYS A 124 -19.11 4.71 4.58
C LYS A 124 -18.01 4.71 5.67
N LYS A 125 -17.58 3.53 6.12
CA LYS A 125 -16.48 3.36 7.09
C LYS A 125 -15.09 3.61 6.49
N TRP A 126 -14.98 3.66 5.16
CA TRP A 126 -13.74 3.92 4.45
C TRP A 126 -13.30 5.38 4.69
N LYS A 127 -12.05 5.56 5.13
CA LYS A 127 -11.47 6.87 5.45
C LYS A 127 -10.16 7.15 4.70
N GLY A 128 -9.65 6.19 3.92
CA GLY A 128 -8.47 6.45 3.11
C GLY A 128 -8.82 7.29 1.89
N TRP A 129 -7.78 7.67 1.14
CA TRP A 129 -7.91 8.57 0.01
C TRP A 129 -7.06 8.09 -1.17
N CYS A 130 -7.27 8.72 -2.32
CA CYS A 130 -6.43 8.58 -3.49
C CYS A 130 -5.49 9.78 -3.54
N VAL A 131 -4.18 9.55 -3.46
CA VAL A 131 -3.20 10.63 -3.47
C VAL A 131 -3.16 11.33 -4.84
N ASP A 132 -2.82 12.61 -4.84
CA ASP A 132 -2.39 13.32 -6.03
C ASP A 132 -0.86 13.36 -6.02
N ALA A 133 -0.24 12.44 -6.76
CA ALA A 133 1.22 12.25 -6.82
C ALA A 133 1.85 12.87 -8.06
N GLY A 134 1.06 13.58 -8.89
CA GLY A 134 1.55 14.27 -10.08
C GLY A 134 0.88 13.81 -11.37
N PRO A 135 1.52 14.06 -12.52
CA PRO A 135 0.89 13.89 -13.83
C PRO A 135 0.62 12.43 -14.20
N ASP A 136 1.36 11.49 -13.63
CA ASP A 136 1.24 10.06 -13.89
C ASP A 136 0.18 9.39 -12.98
N PHE A 137 -0.09 9.95 -11.80
CA PHE A 137 -1.12 9.45 -10.90
C PHE A 137 -1.75 10.57 -10.07
N ASN A 138 -3.01 10.90 -10.39
CA ASN A 138 -3.85 11.78 -9.59
C ASN A 138 -5.11 11.08 -9.06
N SER A 139 -5.84 11.76 -8.18
CA SER A 139 -7.03 11.22 -7.50
C SER A 139 -8.14 10.68 -8.42
N SER A 140 -8.20 11.10 -9.69
CA SER A 140 -9.20 10.61 -10.66
C SER A 140 -8.95 9.19 -11.14
N HIS A 141 -7.77 8.61 -10.88
CA HIS A 141 -7.46 7.21 -11.18
C HIS A 141 -8.16 6.24 -10.22
N CYS A 142 -8.56 6.70 -9.02
CA CYS A 142 -9.41 5.92 -8.14
C CYS A 142 -10.88 5.97 -8.60
N ASN A 143 -11.59 4.87 -8.38
CA ASN A 143 -12.98 4.68 -8.77
C ASN A 143 -13.72 3.86 -7.69
N LYS A 144 -14.88 3.25 -7.98
CA LYS A 144 -15.59 2.43 -6.96
C LYS A 144 -14.96 1.05 -6.72
N LYS A 145 -13.91 0.69 -7.45
CA LYS A 145 -13.15 -0.58 -7.37
C LYS A 145 -11.75 -0.38 -6.78
N LEU A 146 -10.97 0.57 -7.27
CA LEU A 146 -9.74 1.07 -6.64
C LEU A 146 -10.14 2.30 -5.82
N ILE A 147 -10.40 2.12 -4.53
CA ILE A 147 -11.06 3.15 -3.70
C ILE A 147 -10.08 4.05 -2.93
N GLY A 148 -8.79 3.74 -3.02
CA GLY A 148 -7.69 4.51 -2.47
C GLY A 148 -6.38 4.02 -3.08
N ALA A 149 -5.37 4.88 -3.04
CA ALA A 149 -4.03 4.60 -3.53
C ALA A 149 -3.08 5.57 -2.82
N GLN A 150 -2.06 5.01 -2.18
CA GLN A 150 -1.08 5.76 -1.38
C GLN A 150 0.32 5.24 -1.69
N VAL A 151 1.33 6.06 -1.43
CA VAL A 151 2.73 5.74 -1.66
C VAL A 151 3.55 6.06 -0.42
N PHE A 152 4.46 5.16 -0.04
CA PHE A 152 5.28 5.25 1.18
C PHE A 152 6.76 4.99 0.86
N THR A 153 7.41 5.95 0.20
CA THR A 153 8.76 5.81 -0.37
C THR A 153 9.85 6.55 0.39
N LYS A 154 9.52 7.40 1.38
CA LYS A 154 10.50 8.29 2.02
C LYS A 154 11.67 7.52 2.65
N GLY A 155 11.42 6.33 3.22
CA GLY A 155 12.47 5.45 3.74
C GLY A 155 13.40 4.94 2.65
N ALA A 156 12.83 4.42 1.56
CA ALA A 156 13.57 3.97 0.39
C ALA A 156 14.39 5.10 -0.27
N LEU A 157 13.81 6.30 -0.41
CA LEU A 157 14.50 7.49 -0.92
C LEU A 157 15.63 7.92 0.02
N ALA A 158 15.43 7.87 1.33
CA ALA A 158 16.48 8.15 2.33
C ALA A 158 17.62 7.12 2.24
N ALA A 159 17.31 5.87 1.94
CA ALA A 159 18.28 4.81 1.64
C ALA A 159 18.90 4.90 0.24
N LYS A 160 18.55 5.94 -0.54
CA LYS A 160 19.00 6.17 -1.93
C LYS A 160 18.61 5.04 -2.89
N ALA A 161 17.52 4.35 -2.60
CA ALA A 161 16.93 3.39 -3.52
C ALA A 161 16.30 4.11 -4.72
N ASN A 162 16.33 3.45 -5.87
CA ASN A 162 15.67 3.94 -7.08
C ASN A 162 14.19 3.50 -7.05
N VAL A 163 13.34 4.32 -6.44
CA VAL A 163 11.89 4.07 -6.33
C VAL A 163 11.10 5.24 -6.91
N SER A 164 9.96 4.95 -7.52
CA SER A 164 9.00 5.97 -7.96
C SER A 164 8.22 6.52 -6.76
N ASP A 165 8.04 7.83 -6.68
CA ASP A 165 7.21 8.49 -5.64
C ASP A 165 5.75 8.65 -6.09
N SER A 166 5.22 7.59 -6.70
CA SER A 166 3.87 7.52 -7.26
C SER A 166 3.26 6.16 -6.96
N PRO A 167 1.94 6.06 -6.71
CA PRO A 167 1.25 4.77 -6.62
C PRO A 167 1.20 4.00 -7.94
N ARG A 168 1.62 4.59 -9.06
CA ARG A 168 1.60 3.92 -10.36
C ARG A 168 2.62 2.77 -10.38
N ASP A 169 2.14 1.60 -10.75
CA ASP A 169 2.97 0.41 -10.93
C ASP A 169 3.71 0.45 -12.28
N ASP A 170 5.04 0.46 -12.24
CA ASP A 170 5.93 0.36 -13.39
C ASP A 170 6.59 -1.02 -13.53
N GLU A 171 6.45 -1.88 -12.52
CA GLU A 171 7.03 -3.21 -12.43
C GLU A 171 6.01 -4.28 -12.84
N GLY A 172 4.81 -4.24 -12.27
CA GLY A 172 3.67 -5.12 -12.58
C GLY A 172 3.24 -6.05 -11.45
N HIS A 173 4.10 -6.31 -10.46
CA HIS A 173 3.83 -7.23 -9.34
C HIS A 173 2.64 -6.74 -8.50
N GLY A 174 2.58 -5.46 -8.16
CA GLY A 174 1.46 -4.88 -7.41
C GLY A 174 0.13 -5.02 -8.14
N THR A 175 0.10 -4.72 -9.44
CA THR A 175 -1.08 -4.93 -10.28
C THR A 175 -1.47 -6.40 -10.35
N HIS A 176 -0.49 -7.31 -10.52
CA HIS A 176 -0.73 -8.75 -10.53
C HIS A 176 -1.34 -9.23 -9.20
N THR A 177 -0.73 -8.88 -8.06
CA THR A 177 -1.17 -9.25 -6.71
C THR A 177 -2.56 -8.70 -6.41
N ALA A 178 -2.78 -7.41 -6.65
CA ALA A 178 -4.05 -6.73 -6.44
C ALA A 178 -5.18 -7.35 -7.26
N THR A 179 -4.96 -7.56 -8.56
CA THR A 179 -5.96 -8.12 -9.44
C THR A 179 -6.17 -9.62 -9.17
N THR A 180 -5.16 -10.35 -8.71
CA THR A 180 -5.32 -11.73 -8.23
C THR A 180 -6.22 -11.81 -7.00
N ALA A 181 -6.01 -10.91 -6.04
CA ALA A 181 -6.78 -10.89 -4.80
C ALA A 181 -8.25 -10.48 -5.06
N ALA A 182 -8.46 -9.44 -5.86
CA ALA A 182 -9.75 -8.74 -5.93
C ALA A 182 -10.10 -8.22 -7.31
N GLY A 183 -9.54 -8.76 -8.40
CA GLY A 183 -9.86 -8.35 -9.76
C GLY A 183 -11.27 -8.74 -10.20
N GLN A 184 -11.96 -7.82 -10.88
CA GLN A 184 -13.26 -8.07 -11.51
C GLN A 184 -13.16 -9.25 -12.51
N PHE A 185 -14.25 -10.03 -12.61
CA PHE A 185 -14.41 -11.00 -13.71
C PHE A 185 -14.36 -10.28 -15.06
N CYS A 186 -13.41 -10.65 -15.91
CA CYS A 186 -13.41 -10.24 -17.31
C CYS A 186 -13.88 -11.41 -18.19
N SER A 187 -14.87 -11.16 -19.06
CA SER A 187 -15.25 -12.13 -20.08
C SER A 187 -14.16 -12.18 -21.16
N TRP A 188 -13.44 -13.31 -21.26
CA TRP A 188 -12.48 -13.54 -22.33
C TRP A 188 -13.21 -13.72 -23.67
N GLY A 189 -13.38 -12.62 -24.40
CA GLY A 189 -13.72 -12.64 -25.82
C GLY A 189 -12.45 -12.64 -26.67
N GLY A 190 -11.81 -13.80 -26.84
CA GLY A 190 -11.03 -14.09 -28.05
C GLY A 190 -9.52 -13.81 -28.08
N VAL A 191 -8.72 -14.26 -27.11
CA VAL A 191 -7.27 -14.43 -27.33
C VAL A 191 -6.90 -15.90 -27.08
N VAL A 192 -5.99 -16.43 -27.88
CA VAL A 192 -5.45 -17.79 -27.77
C VAL A 192 -4.12 -17.68 -27.03
N GLN A 193 -3.96 -18.41 -25.93
CA GLN A 193 -2.70 -18.47 -25.21
C GLN A 193 -1.75 -19.44 -25.93
N GLN A 194 -0.75 -18.90 -26.62
CA GLN A 194 0.46 -19.66 -26.95
C GLN A 194 1.50 -19.38 -25.88
N HIS A 195 1.75 -20.36 -25.01
CA HIS A 195 2.91 -20.36 -24.13
C HIS A 195 4.15 -20.67 -24.98
N GLN A 196 4.96 -19.66 -25.28
CA GLN A 196 6.39 -19.85 -25.54
C GLN A 196 7.15 -18.81 -24.74
N GLY A 197 8.04 -19.29 -23.86
CA GLY A 197 8.82 -18.44 -22.98
C GLY A 197 9.82 -17.64 -23.78
N HIS A 198 9.67 -16.32 -23.77
CA HIS A 198 10.72 -15.32 -23.97
C HIS A 198 10.15 -14.00 -23.43
N GLY A 199 10.98 -13.23 -22.73
CA GLY A 199 10.59 -12.05 -21.95
C GLY A 199 9.68 -11.09 -22.72
N VAL A 200 8.41 -11.09 -22.34
CA VAL A 200 7.42 -10.08 -22.73
C VAL A 200 6.59 -9.78 -21.49
N ARG A 201 6.33 -8.50 -21.26
CA ARG A 201 5.48 -7.91 -20.21
C ARG A 201 4.24 -8.80 -19.96
N HIS A 202 4.30 -9.67 -18.95
CA HIS A 202 3.28 -10.68 -18.70
C HIS A 202 2.21 -10.09 -17.77
N SER A 203 1.16 -9.51 -18.34
CA SER A 203 -0.08 -9.28 -17.59
C SER A 203 -0.72 -10.64 -17.30
N PRO A 204 -1.02 -10.99 -16.03
CA PRO A 204 -1.70 -12.24 -15.72
C PRO A 204 -3.12 -12.24 -16.27
N PRO A 205 -3.68 -13.43 -16.57
CA PRO A 205 -5.08 -13.56 -16.94
C PRO A 205 -5.99 -13.10 -15.77
N CYS A 206 -7.09 -12.45 -16.13
CA CYS A 206 -8.06 -11.83 -15.22
C CYS A 206 -8.51 -12.78 -14.09
N ALA A 207 -8.47 -12.31 -12.85
CA ALA A 207 -8.88 -13.11 -11.71
C ALA A 207 -10.41 -13.14 -11.52
N PRO A 208 -10.95 -14.20 -10.90
CA PRO A 208 -12.39 -14.37 -10.71
C PRO A 208 -12.92 -13.81 -9.37
N CYS A 209 -12.59 -12.58 -8.95
CA CYS A 209 -12.95 -12.08 -7.61
C CYS A 209 -13.67 -10.72 -7.59
N ASN A 210 -14.99 -10.72 -7.40
CA ASN A 210 -15.82 -9.50 -7.24
C ASN A 210 -15.70 -8.82 -5.85
N LEU A 211 -14.48 -8.67 -5.34
CA LEU A 211 -14.24 -7.98 -4.06
C LEU A 211 -14.27 -6.45 -4.23
N GLN A 212 -14.67 -5.75 -3.18
CA GLN A 212 -15.01 -4.33 -3.20
C GLN A 212 -13.89 -3.45 -2.64
N GLY A 213 -12.92 -3.08 -3.48
CA GLY A 213 -11.79 -2.27 -3.05
C GLY A 213 -10.50 -3.06 -3.07
N VAL A 214 -9.60 -2.68 -3.97
CA VAL A 214 -8.16 -2.77 -3.71
C VAL A 214 -7.70 -1.37 -3.29
N LEU A 215 -6.75 -1.30 -2.37
CA LEU A 215 -5.94 -0.12 -2.09
C LEU A 215 -4.53 -0.37 -2.58
#